data_AF-A0A6L3X3B8-F1
#
_entry.id   AF-A0A6L3X3B8-F1
#
_cell.length_a   1.000
_cell.length_b   1.000
_cell.length_c   1.000
_cell.angle_alpha   90.00
_cell.angle_beta   90.00
_cell.angle_gamma   90.00
#
_symmetry.space_group_name_H-M   'P 1'
#
loop_
_entity.id
_entity.type
_entity.pdbx_description
1 polymer ?
#
loop_
_entity_poly.entity_id
_entity_poly.type
_entity_poly.pdbx_seq_one_letter_code
_entity_poly.pdbx_strand_id
1 'polypeptide(L)' 'MNSCLYHGTLRHRRLAPKAHHFTYSVFMAWLDLDELDALPSVGVRRNRVAPAAFYDADYPLGTPLKARVL' A
#
# COMPACT_ATOMS: atom_id res chain seq x y z
N MET A 1 7.34 0.40 15.78
CA MET A 1 6.52 -0.02 14.64
C MET A 1 5.59 1.13 14.29
N ASN A 2 5.98 1.90 13.29
CA ASN A 2 5.24 3.05 12.75
C ASN A 2 4.33 2.63 11.58
N SER A 3 4.58 1.44 11.03
CA SER A 3 3.73 0.84 10.00
C SER A 3 2.34 0.48 10.55
N CYS A 4 1.29 0.73 9.78
CA CYS A 4 -0.09 0.46 10.18
C CYS A 4 -0.99 0.09 9.00
N LEU A 5 -2.08 -0.63 9.29
CA LEU A 5 -3.17 -0.90 8.35
C LEU A 5 -4.30 0.09 8.61
N TYR A 6 -4.56 0.95 7.64
CA TYR A 6 -5.71 1.83 7.66
C TYR A 6 -6.92 1.13 7.07
N HIS A 7 -8.05 1.23 7.76
CA HIS A 7 -9.32 0.67 7.32
C HIS A 7 -10.31 1.82 7.14
N GLY A 8 -11.15 1.72 6.11
CA GLY A 8 -12.12 2.76 5.84
C GLY A 8 -13.18 2.33 4.85
N THR A 9 -14.05 3.27 4.52
CA THR A 9 -15.11 3.07 3.54
C THR A 9 -14.88 4.00 2.37
N LEU A 10 -14.72 3.42 1.18
CA LEU A 10 -14.58 4.19 -0.05
C LEU A 10 -15.95 4.37 -0.68
N ARG A 11 -16.31 5.63 -0.95
CA ARG A 11 -17.49 5.98 -1.74
C ARG A 11 -17.06 6.34 -3.15
N HIS A 12 -17.31 5.45 -4.10
CA HIS A 12 -17.06 5.73 -5.51
C HIS A 12 -18.31 6.35 -6.14
N ARG A 13 -18.13 7.47 -6.86
CA ARG A 13 -19.22 8.16 -7.58
C ARG A 13 -18.75 8.60 -8.96
N ARG A 14 -19.32 8.00 -10.00
CA ARG A 14 -19.18 8.40 -11.39
C ARG A 14 -20.39 9.23 -11.81
N LEU A 15 -20.17 10.40 -12.39
CA LEU A 15 -21.22 11.34 -12.79
C LEU A 15 -21.65 11.19 -14.27
N ALA A 16 -20.72 10.83 -15.15
CA ALA A 16 -20.96 10.67 -16.59
C ALA A 16 -20.11 9.51 -17.17
N PRO A 17 -20.51 8.89 -18.30
CA PRO A 17 -21.73 9.15 -19.09
C PRO A 17 -23.02 8.63 -18.43
N LYS A 18 -22.93 7.68 -17.49
CA LYS A 18 -24.05 7.18 -16.68
C LYS A 18 -23.70 7.31 -15.20
N ALA A 19 -24.67 7.72 -14.39
CA ALA A 19 -24.49 7.85 -12.95
C ALA A 19 -24.32 6.46 -12.32
N HIS A 20 -23.22 6.25 -11.61
CA HIS A 20 -22.95 5.04 -10.83
C HIS A 20 -22.36 5.44 -9.49
N HIS A 21 -22.94 4.91 -8.41
CA HIS A 21 -22.41 5.10 -7.06
C HIS A 21 -22.36 3.76 -6.34
N PHE A 22 -21.26 3.50 -5.66
CA PHE A 22 -21.12 2.33 -4.79
C PHE A 22 -20.21 2.65 -3.62
N THR A 23 -20.48 1.98 -2.52
CA THR A 23 -19.77 2.14 -1.25
C THR A 23 -19.29 0.77 -0.81
N TYR A 24 -18.02 0.68 -0.44
CA TYR A 24 -17.41 -0.59 -0.05
C TYR A 24 -16.29 -0.37 0.97
N SER A 25 -16.05 -1.38 1.79
CA SER A 25 -14.94 -1.39 2.73
C SER A 25 -13.62 -1.58 2.00
N VAL A 26 -12.62 -0.81 2.40
CA VAL A 26 -11.25 -0.88 1.88
C VAL A 26 -10.27 -0.85 3.04
N PHE A 27 -9.10 -1.43 2.82
CA PHE A 27 -7.95 -1.23 3.69
C PHE A 27 -6.74 -0.79 2.85
N MET A 28 -5.81 -0.09 3.48
CA MET A 28 -4.57 0.37 2.86
C MET A 28 -3.43 0.23 3.86
N ALA A 29 -2.32 -0.35 3.42
CA ALA A 29 -1.12 -0.45 4.23
C ALA A 29 -0.31 0.85 4.12
N TRP A 30 0.06 1.40 5.27
CA TRP A 30 1.05 2.46 5.39
C TRP A 30 2.29 1.88 6.04
N LEU A 31 3.32 1.66 5.22
CA LEU A 31 4.55 1.00 5.65
C LEU A 31 5.65 2.04 5.78
N ASP A 32 6.34 2.04 6.92
CA ASP A 32 7.57 2.81 7.09
C ASP A 32 8.70 2.10 6.33
N LEU A 33 9.41 2.85 5.49
CA LEU A 33 10.48 2.30 4.65
C LEU A 33 11.68 1.82 5.47
N ASP A 34 11.86 2.31 6.71
CA ASP A 34 12.91 1.81 7.61
C ASP A 34 12.54 0.46 8.23
N GLU A 35 11.26 0.07 8.20
CA GLU A 35 10.75 -1.15 8.83
C GLU A 35 10.59 -2.31 7.82
N LEU A 36 10.99 -2.12 6.56
CA LEU A 36 10.82 -3.11 5.48
C LEU A 36 11.44 -4.48 5.81
N ASP A 37 12.58 -4.49 6.52
CA ASP A 37 13.27 -5.72 6.90
C ASP A 37 12.56 -6.47 8.05
N ALA A 38 11.71 -5.78 8.82
CA ALA A 38 10.91 -6.36 9.90
C ALA A 38 9.54 -6.89 9.43
N LEU A 39 9.09 -6.52 8.22
CA LEU A 39 7.81 -6.92 7.64
C LEU A 39 7.53 -8.45 7.58
N PRO A 40 8.53 -9.33 7.42
CA PRO A 40 8.27 -10.77 7.42
C PRO A 40 7.65 -11.28 8.71
N SER A 41 7.86 -10.59 9.85
CA SER A 41 7.25 -10.94 11.14
C SER A 41 5.72 -10.83 11.15
N VAL A 42 5.16 -9.98 10.28
CA VAL A 42 3.71 -9.75 10.13
C VAL A 42 3.16 -10.35 8.83
N GLY A 43 3.93 -11.23 8.18
CA GLY A 43 3.50 -11.97 6.99
C GLY A 43 3.62 -11.21 5.66
N VAL A 44 4.21 -10.00 5.66
CA VAL A 44 4.49 -9.23 4.44
C VAL A 44 5.92 -9.52 3.99
N ARG A 45 6.12 -9.97 2.74
CA ARG A 45 7.46 -10.28 2.22
C ARG A 45 7.96 -9.21 1.26
N ARG A 46 9.26 -8.92 1.31
CA ARG A 46 9.92 -8.01 0.37
C ARG A 46 10.54 -8.77 -0.81
N ASN A 47 10.31 -8.29 -2.03
CA ASN A 47 10.85 -8.83 -3.29
C ASN A 47 10.64 -10.35 -3.46
N ARG A 48 9.57 -10.91 -2.88
CA ARG A 48 9.24 -12.33 -2.91
C ARG A 48 7.74 -12.54 -2.86
N VAL A 49 7.24 -13.53 -3.59
CA VAL A 49 5.83 -13.92 -3.61
C VAL A 49 5.34 -14.33 -2.20
N ALA A 50 4.21 -13.75 -1.81
CA ALA A 50 3.47 -13.99 -0.57
C ALA A 50 2.02 -13.45 -0.71
N PRO A 51 1.09 -13.78 0.21
CA PRO A 51 -0.24 -13.19 0.23
C PRO A 51 -0.23 -11.66 0.30
N ALA A 52 0.78 -11.08 0.95
CA ALA A 52 1.11 -9.66 0.88
C ALA A 52 2.61 -9.52 0.59
N ALA A 53 2.95 -8.80 -0.48
CA ALA A 53 4.33 -8.61 -0.90
C ALA A 53 4.60 -7.15 -1.27
N PHE A 54 5.79 -6.66 -0.92
CA PHE A 54 6.31 -5.35 -1.29
C PHE A 54 7.44 -5.55 -2.30
N TYR A 55 7.33 -4.96 -3.49
CA TYR A 55 8.39 -5.01 -4.50
C TYR A 55 9.00 -3.64 -4.69
N ASP A 56 10.33 -3.56 -4.61
CA ASP A 56 11.05 -2.31 -4.83
C ASP A 56 10.87 -1.80 -6.28
N ALA A 57 10.60 -2.71 -7.23
CA ALA A 57 10.37 -2.41 -8.63
C ALA A 57 9.05 -1.65 -8.90
N ASP A 58 8.07 -1.73 -8.00
CA ASP A 58 6.78 -1.01 -8.14
C ASP A 58 6.95 0.50 -7.89
N TYR A 59 8.09 0.92 -7.33
CA TYR A 59 8.37 2.30 -6.93
C TYR A 59 9.57 2.85 -7.73
N PRO A 60 9.33 3.65 -8.80
CA PRO A 60 10.38 4.18 -9.68
C PRO A 60 11.12 5.37 -9.06
N LEU A 61 11.48 5.30 -7.78
CA LEU A 61 12.20 6.34 -7.04
C LEU A 61 13.72 6.07 -6.97
N GLY A 62 14.15 4.85 -7.30
CA GLY A 62 15.53 4.39 -7.14
C GLY A 62 15.86 3.96 -5.70
N THR A 63 16.99 3.27 -5.52
CA THR A 63 17.46 2.83 -4.20
C THR A 63 18.50 3.80 -3.61
N PRO A 64 18.42 4.16 -2.31
CA PRO A 64 17.38 3.82 -1.34
C PRO A 64 16.11 4.67 -1.53
N LEU A 65 14.94 4.01 -1.50
CA LEU A 65 13.62 4.64 -1.72
C LEU A 65 13.43 5.89 -0.84
N LYS A 66 13.71 5.76 0.46
CA LYS A 66 13.49 6.83 1.45
C LYS A 66 14.31 8.09 1.17
N ALA A 67 15.54 7.94 0.67
CA ALA A 67 16.41 9.09 0.34
C ALA A 67 15.96 9.84 -0.92
N ARG A 68 14.97 9.28 -1.65
CA ARG A 68 14.46 9.80 -2.92
C ARG A 68 13.01 10.28 -2.81
N VAL A 69 12.40 10.15 -1.63
CA VAL A 69 11.11 10.76 -1.28
C VAL A 69 11.39 12.18 -0.79
N LEU A 70 10.74 13.17 -1.42
CA LEU A 70 10.85 14.61 -1.11
C LEU A 70 10.40 14.94 0.32
#